data_AF-A0A9D7AU32-F1
#
_entry.id   AF-A0A9D7AU32-F1
#
_cell.length_a   1.000
_cell.length_b   1.000
_cell.length_c   1.000
_cell.angle_alpha   90.00
_cell.angle_beta   90.00
_cell.angle_gamma   90.00
#
_symmetry.space_group_name_H-M   'P 1'
#
loop_
_entity.id
_entity.type
_entity.pdbx_description
1 polymer ?
#
loop_
_entity_poly.entity_id
_entity_poly.type
_entity_poly.pdbx_seq_one_letter_code
_entity_poly.pdbx_strand_id
1 'polypeptide(L)'
;MIHSLRLGALALTVLLASCATGIQTNESTGARKLAFQDLALNPANGGQLVSAHALQPGDIILTADNGLNSSGIRLITLSPVSHAAVYLADQHVAEAVGSGIRRRTVSDLVTDEVTVVAFRHPGVTPAHVERMNAFVTRHIGQKYNYVGVMLQAPFALERRACELPLVPTLVRDFCLRGVAAVQLGLGRNDQFFCSQFILEAYRSAGLPLTDADPRLINPGDLLHMREGDVPSVKIHQALQYVGHLKAPPTAAQLIAAGHIGQRMGL
;
A
#
# COMPACT_ATOMS: atom_id res chain seq x y z
N MET A 1 39.53 -13.67 4.68
CA MET A 1 38.38 -13.75 5.62
C MET A 1 37.76 -12.38 5.92
N ILE A 2 38.53 -11.33 6.23
CA ILE A 2 37.99 -9.99 6.55
C ILE A 2 37.29 -9.31 5.34
N HIS A 3 37.78 -9.50 4.11
CA HIS A 3 37.13 -8.97 2.89
C HIS A 3 35.79 -9.66 2.58
N SER A 4 35.71 -10.98 2.76
CA SER A 4 34.49 -11.76 2.58
C SER A 4 33.40 -11.39 3.60
N LEU A 5 33.79 -11.12 4.85
CA LEU A 5 32.89 -10.59 5.88
C LEU A 5 32.40 -9.17 5.56
N ARG A 6 33.27 -8.31 5.01
CA ARG A 6 32.90 -6.94 4.62
C ARG A 6 31.97 -6.90 3.41
N LEU A 7 32.19 -7.74 2.39
CA LEU A 7 31.24 -7.88 1.28
C LEU A 7 29.91 -8.46 1.73
N GLY A 8 29.91 -9.46 2.63
CA GLY A 8 28.69 -10.01 3.21
C GLY A 8 27.90 -8.98 4.02
N ALA A 9 28.58 -8.16 4.83
CA ALA A 9 27.96 -7.08 5.59
C ALA A 9 27.43 -5.96 4.68
N LEU A 10 28.15 -5.61 3.60
CA LEU A 10 27.71 -4.59 2.63
C LEU A 10 26.52 -5.07 1.79
N ALA A 11 26.51 -6.33 1.38
CA ALA A 11 25.37 -6.93 0.68
C ALA A 11 24.14 -7.01 1.61
N LEU A 12 24.33 -7.35 2.89
CA LEU A 12 23.27 -7.38 3.88
C LEU A 12 22.71 -5.97 4.17
N THR A 13 23.56 -4.93 4.27
CA THR A 13 23.09 -3.56 4.46
C THR A 13 22.39 -3.00 3.22
N VAL A 14 22.85 -3.32 2.01
CA VAL A 14 22.18 -2.94 0.76
C VAL A 14 20.82 -3.65 0.59
N LEU A 15 20.74 -4.93 0.99
CA LEU A 15 19.46 -5.67 1.02
C LEU A 15 18.50 -5.14 2.09
N LEU A 16 19.01 -4.67 3.25
CA LEU A 16 18.19 -4.07 4.30
C LEU A 16 17.76 -2.62 4.01
N ALA A 17 18.41 -1.93 3.07
CA ALA A 17 18.13 -0.54 2.67
C ALA A 17 17.59 -0.43 1.23
N SER A 18 17.02 -1.50 0.69
CA SER A 18 16.46 -1.56 -0.67
C SER A 18 15.16 -0.77 -0.76
N CYS A 19 15.27 0.54 -0.98
CA CYS A 19 14.18 1.42 -1.34
C CYS A 19 14.27 1.75 -2.83
N ALA A 20 13.15 1.66 -3.56
CA ALA A 20 13.16 1.98 -4.98
C ALA A 20 13.53 3.47 -5.20
N THR A 21 14.31 3.73 -6.24
CA THR A 21 14.66 5.10 -6.66
C THR A 21 14.08 5.40 -8.03
N GLY A 22 13.85 6.69 -8.30
CA GLY A 22 13.35 7.19 -9.57
C GLY A 22 13.96 8.54 -9.91
N ILE A 23 13.87 8.93 -11.19
CA ILE A 23 14.25 10.28 -11.62
C ILE A 23 12.98 11.11 -11.66
N GLN A 24 12.89 12.13 -10.81
CA GLN A 24 11.83 13.13 -10.87
C GLN A 24 12.32 14.38 -11.59
N THR A 25 11.47 14.95 -12.43
CA THR A 25 11.69 16.25 -13.06
C THR A 25 10.98 17.32 -12.26
N ASN A 26 11.74 18.31 -11.79
CA ASN A 26 11.13 19.49 -11.18
C ASN A 26 10.35 20.26 -12.24
N GLU A 27 9.04 20.36 -12.07
CA GLU A 27 8.14 21.02 -13.03
C GLU A 27 8.45 22.52 -13.23
N SER A 28 9.02 23.18 -12.22
CA SER A 28 9.34 24.61 -12.28
C SER A 28 10.70 24.94 -12.90
N THR A 29 11.66 24.01 -12.88
CA THR A 29 13.05 24.26 -13.32
C THR A 29 13.55 23.30 -14.39
N GLY A 30 12.79 22.24 -14.70
CA GLY A 30 13.21 21.16 -15.60
C GLY A 30 14.35 20.29 -15.06
N ALA A 31 14.87 20.59 -13.87
CA ALA A 31 15.99 19.89 -13.26
C ALA A 31 15.59 18.44 -12.91
N ARG A 32 16.43 17.49 -13.30
CA ARG A 32 16.26 16.07 -12.95
C ARG A 32 16.94 15.80 -11.61
N LYS A 33 16.17 15.28 -10.66
CA LYS A 33 16.67 14.89 -9.33
C LYS A 33 16.41 13.39 -9.11
N LEU A 34 17.40 12.72 -8.52
CA LEU A 34 17.20 11.38 -7.99
C LEU A 34 16.29 11.45 -6.75
N ALA A 35 15.17 10.76 -6.80
CA ALA A 35 14.22 10.62 -5.72
C ALA A 35 14.25 9.18 -5.18
N PHE A 36 13.95 9.05 -3.90
CA PHE A 36 13.83 7.80 -3.17
C PHE A 36 12.38 7.62 -2.73
N GLN A 37 11.95 6.37 -2.57
CA GLN A 37 10.67 6.07 -1.95
C GLN A 37 10.54 6.72 -0.58
N ASP A 38 9.44 7.44 -0.41
CA ASP A 38 9.11 8.12 0.84
C ASP A 38 8.12 7.28 1.66
N LEU A 39 8.56 6.84 2.83
CA LEU A 39 7.79 6.05 3.78
C LEU A 39 6.89 6.92 4.68
N ALA A 40 6.94 8.26 4.56
CA ALA A 40 6.02 9.12 5.27
C ALA A 40 4.61 9.01 4.68
N LEU A 41 3.62 8.84 5.56
CA LEU A 41 2.20 8.88 5.17
C LEU A 41 1.70 10.30 4.86
N ASN A 42 2.51 11.31 5.19
CA ASN A 42 2.22 12.73 5.01
C ASN A 42 3.06 13.30 3.87
N PRO A 43 2.51 14.20 3.03
CA PRO A 43 3.35 15.08 2.23
C PRO A 43 4.19 15.99 3.16
N ALA A 44 5.30 16.52 2.65
CA ALA A 44 6.27 17.34 3.39
C ALA A 44 5.68 18.60 4.08
N ASN A 45 4.40 18.91 3.82
CA ASN A 45 3.61 19.99 4.40
C ASN A 45 2.81 19.60 5.67
N GLY A 46 3.00 18.41 6.24
CA GLY A 46 2.51 18.09 7.58
C GLY A 46 1.06 17.61 7.67
N GLY A 47 0.62 16.78 6.71
CA GLY A 47 -0.54 15.88 6.87
C GLY A 47 -1.83 16.55 7.36
N GLN A 48 -2.65 17.07 6.45
CA GLN A 48 -3.93 17.69 6.82
C GLN A 48 -4.93 16.65 7.35
N LEU A 49 -5.48 16.90 8.55
CA LEU A 49 -6.62 16.14 9.08
C LEU A 49 -7.90 16.60 8.37
N VAL A 50 -8.67 15.65 7.84
CA VAL A 50 -9.93 15.88 7.13
C VAL A 50 -11.04 15.06 7.76
N SER A 51 -12.28 15.51 7.60
CA SER A 51 -13.43 14.69 7.96
C SER A 51 -13.82 13.79 6.79
N ALA A 52 -14.68 12.81 7.07
CA ALA A 52 -15.19 11.92 6.04
C ALA A 52 -16.01 12.62 4.93
N HIS A 53 -16.39 13.90 5.11
CA HIS A 53 -17.02 14.71 4.06
C HIS A 53 -16.06 15.11 2.94
N ALA A 54 -14.74 15.02 3.17
CA ALA A 54 -13.75 15.27 2.13
C ALA A 54 -13.62 14.10 1.15
N LEU A 55 -14.16 12.93 1.51
CA LEU A 55 -14.09 11.72 0.69
C LEU A 55 -15.04 11.81 -0.50
N GLN A 56 -14.59 11.26 -1.62
CA GLN A 56 -15.37 11.06 -2.83
C GLN A 56 -15.37 9.59 -3.20
N PRO A 57 -16.50 9.07 -3.74
CA PRO A 57 -16.56 7.70 -4.24
C PRO A 57 -15.38 7.36 -5.15
N GLY A 58 -14.74 6.22 -4.88
CA GLY A 58 -13.51 5.80 -5.52
C GLY A 58 -12.24 6.27 -4.81
N ASP A 59 -12.29 7.00 -3.69
CA ASP A 59 -11.08 7.27 -2.91
C ASP A 59 -10.51 5.97 -2.33
N ILE A 60 -9.18 5.83 -2.41
CA ILE A 60 -8.42 4.72 -1.82
C ILE A 60 -8.05 5.13 -0.40
N ILE A 61 -8.45 4.32 0.57
CA ILE A 61 -8.12 4.52 1.97
C ILE A 61 -7.05 3.51 2.35
N LEU A 62 -5.91 4.00 2.83
CA LEU A 62 -4.85 3.16 3.37
C LEU A 62 -4.82 3.32 4.88
N THR A 63 -4.65 2.20 5.58
CA THR A 63 -4.65 2.20 7.05
C THR A 63 -3.45 1.47 7.63
N ALA A 64 -3.15 1.81 8.88
CA ALA A 64 -2.21 1.09 9.72
C ALA A 64 -2.89 0.69 11.04
N ASP A 65 -2.72 -0.58 11.38
CA ASP A 65 -3.23 -1.19 12.62
C ASP A 65 -2.08 -1.45 13.63
N ASN A 66 -2.42 -1.44 14.92
CA ASN A 66 -1.55 -1.79 16.07
C ASN A 66 -1.71 -3.26 16.52
N GLY A 67 -2.62 -4.05 15.93
CA GLY A 67 -2.87 -5.43 16.33
C GLY A 67 -1.69 -6.38 16.14
N LEU A 68 -1.52 -7.36 17.04
CA LEU A 68 -0.49 -8.41 16.98
C LEU A 68 -0.53 -9.25 15.68
N ASN A 69 -1.67 -9.30 14.99
CA ASN A 69 -1.81 -9.92 13.67
C ASN A 69 -1.28 -9.03 12.53
N SER A 70 -1.26 -7.71 12.72
CA SER A 70 -0.83 -6.69 11.75
C SER A 70 0.67 -6.40 11.81
N SER A 71 1.33 -6.77 12.92
CA SER A 71 2.79 -6.74 13.07
C SER A 71 3.50 -7.62 12.03
N GLY A 72 2.95 -8.78 11.67
CA GLY A 72 3.56 -9.70 10.71
C GLY A 72 3.65 -9.13 9.29
N ILE A 73 2.56 -8.54 8.79
CA ILE A 73 2.51 -7.96 7.45
C ILE A 73 3.39 -6.70 7.37
N ARG A 74 3.37 -5.83 8.40
CA ARG A 74 4.23 -4.64 8.46
C ARG A 74 5.72 -4.98 8.59
N LEU A 75 6.06 -6.01 9.36
CA LEU A 75 7.46 -6.45 9.53
C LEU A 75 8.01 -7.10 8.24
N ILE A 76 7.14 -7.79 7.47
CA ILE A 76 7.50 -8.43 6.20
C ILE A 76 7.57 -7.40 5.06
N THR A 77 6.63 -6.46 4.99
CA THR A 77 6.56 -5.44 3.92
C THR A 77 7.34 -4.16 4.22
N LEU A 78 7.79 -3.96 5.46
CA LEU A 78 8.43 -2.73 5.96
C LEU A 78 7.63 -1.45 5.66
N SER A 79 6.33 -1.59 5.40
CA SER A 79 5.48 -0.47 4.99
C SER A 79 4.83 0.21 6.20
N PRO A 80 4.67 1.55 6.16
CA PRO A 80 3.87 2.28 7.14
C PRO A 80 2.37 1.96 7.07
N VAL A 81 1.89 1.26 6.02
CA VAL A 81 0.50 0.84 5.86
C VAL A 81 0.36 -0.68 5.86
N SER A 82 -0.70 -1.19 6.46
CA SER A 82 -1.00 -2.63 6.56
C SER A 82 -2.24 -3.04 5.77
N HIS A 83 -3.11 -2.10 5.42
CA HIS A 83 -4.40 -2.40 4.81
C HIS A 83 -4.84 -1.34 3.80
N ALA A 84 -5.77 -1.73 2.93
CA ALA A 84 -6.33 -0.87 1.91
C ALA A 84 -7.83 -1.15 1.72
N ALA A 85 -8.61 -0.08 1.58
CA ALA A 85 -10.04 -0.08 1.34
C ALA A 85 -10.39 0.93 0.23
N VAL A 86 -11.58 0.82 -0.35
CA VAL A 86 -12.12 1.82 -1.30
C VAL A 86 -13.39 2.42 -0.74
N TYR A 87 -13.50 3.75 -0.77
CA TYR A 87 -14.71 4.46 -0.40
C TYR A 87 -15.75 4.36 -1.51
N LEU A 88 -16.97 3.97 -1.17
CA LEU A 88 -18.03 3.69 -2.16
C LEU A 88 -19.02 4.83 -2.33
N ALA A 89 -19.53 5.35 -1.22
CA ALA A 89 -20.48 6.44 -1.03
C ALA A 89 -21.02 6.35 0.41
N ASP A 90 -21.83 7.33 0.83
CA ASP A 90 -22.67 7.26 2.03
C ASP A 90 -21.94 6.80 3.30
N GLN A 91 -20.70 7.26 3.52
CA GLN A 91 -19.90 6.87 4.69
C GLN A 91 -19.57 5.37 4.76
N HIS A 92 -19.54 4.67 3.63
CA HIS A 92 -19.18 3.26 3.55
C HIS A 92 -17.90 3.02 2.74
N VAL A 93 -17.11 2.10 3.23
CA VAL A 93 -15.93 1.55 2.54
C VAL A 93 -16.15 0.08 2.24
N ALA A 94 -15.45 -0.41 1.24
CA ALA A 94 -15.31 -1.83 0.97
C ALA A 94 -13.86 -2.26 1.09
N GLU A 95 -13.67 -3.43 1.70
CA GLU A 95 -12.35 -3.98 2.00
C GLU A 95 -12.38 -5.51 1.87
N ALA A 96 -11.23 -6.09 1.55
CA ALA A 96 -11.00 -7.52 1.67
C ALA A 96 -10.20 -7.76 2.95
N VAL A 97 -10.82 -8.42 3.93
CA VAL A 97 -10.20 -8.80 5.21
C VAL A 97 -10.30 -10.31 5.40
N GLY A 98 -9.66 -10.87 6.42
CA GLY A 98 -9.65 -12.32 6.65
C GLY A 98 -11.04 -13.00 6.67
N SER A 99 -12.07 -12.32 7.16
CA SER A 99 -13.45 -12.85 7.15
C SER A 99 -14.13 -12.79 5.77
N GLY A 100 -13.48 -12.21 4.77
CA GLY A 100 -13.97 -12.05 3.40
C GLY A 100 -14.07 -10.58 2.98
N ILE A 101 -14.59 -10.36 1.78
CA ILE A 101 -14.90 -9.01 1.30
C ILE A 101 -16.16 -8.51 2.00
N ARG A 102 -16.08 -7.32 2.59
CA ARG A 102 -17.19 -6.73 3.33
C ARG A 102 -17.32 -5.23 3.05
N ARG A 103 -18.48 -4.71 3.42
CA ARG A 103 -18.70 -3.26 3.61
C ARG A 103 -18.68 -2.95 5.10
N ARG A 104 -18.14 -1.81 5.47
CA ARG A 104 -18.20 -1.25 6.82
C ARG A 104 -18.30 0.27 6.76
N THR A 105 -18.67 0.90 7.86
CA THR A 105 -18.73 2.36 7.92
C THR A 105 -17.32 2.96 8.01
N VAL A 106 -17.17 4.19 7.50
CA VAL A 106 -15.94 4.99 7.70
C VAL A 106 -15.69 5.23 9.18
N SER A 107 -16.75 5.43 9.97
CA SER A 107 -16.64 5.62 11.42
C SER A 107 -16.00 4.40 12.10
N ASP A 108 -16.47 3.19 11.79
CA ASP A 108 -15.89 1.97 12.35
C ASP A 108 -14.42 1.86 11.95
N LEU A 109 -14.10 2.12 10.68
CA LEU A 109 -12.71 2.07 10.19
C LEU A 109 -11.81 3.03 10.97
N VAL A 110 -12.25 4.27 11.17
CA VAL A 110 -11.50 5.28 11.92
C VAL A 110 -11.36 4.91 13.39
N THR A 111 -12.35 4.26 13.99
CA THR A 111 -12.28 3.79 15.38
C THR A 111 -11.22 2.70 15.53
N ASP A 112 -11.26 1.66 14.70
CA ASP A 112 -10.43 0.47 14.85
C ASP A 112 -8.96 0.70 14.45
N GLU A 113 -8.74 1.52 13.42
CA GLU A 113 -7.41 1.70 12.82
C GLU A 113 -6.63 2.81 13.52
N VAL A 114 -5.31 2.74 13.52
CA VAL A 114 -4.46 3.69 14.26
C VAL A 114 -4.14 4.91 13.40
N THR A 115 -4.00 4.70 12.10
CA THR A 115 -3.82 5.75 11.10
C THR A 115 -4.73 5.44 9.92
N VAL A 116 -5.39 6.46 9.40
CA VAL A 116 -6.27 6.35 8.23
C VAL A 116 -5.99 7.54 7.31
N VAL A 117 -5.52 7.25 6.10
CA VAL A 117 -5.18 8.25 5.08
C VAL A 117 -5.92 7.95 3.78
N ALA A 118 -6.41 8.99 3.11
CA ALA A 118 -7.15 8.88 1.87
C ALA A 118 -6.35 9.48 0.69
N PHE A 119 -6.44 8.78 -0.45
CA PHE A 119 -5.87 9.17 -1.73
C PHE A 119 -6.93 9.10 -2.83
N ARG A 120 -6.84 9.99 -3.81
CA ARG A 120 -7.79 10.10 -4.92
C ARG A 120 -7.11 9.88 -6.25
N HIS A 121 -7.73 9.08 -7.12
CA HIS A 121 -7.31 9.01 -8.50
C HIS A 121 -8.02 10.14 -9.30
N PRO A 122 -7.30 11.07 -9.95
CA PRO A 122 -7.91 12.27 -10.55
C PRO A 122 -8.85 11.98 -11.73
N GLY A 123 -8.68 10.83 -12.40
CA GLY A 123 -9.53 10.39 -13.51
C GLY A 123 -10.83 9.65 -13.10
N VAL A 124 -11.19 9.61 -11.81
CA VAL A 124 -12.43 8.94 -11.38
C VAL A 124 -13.64 9.73 -11.88
N THR A 125 -14.61 9.01 -12.45
CA THR A 125 -15.87 9.57 -12.96
C THR A 125 -17.05 8.81 -12.33
N PRO A 126 -18.28 9.35 -12.36
CA PRO A 126 -19.45 8.63 -11.87
C PRO A 126 -19.63 7.25 -12.50
N ALA A 127 -19.35 7.09 -13.80
CA ALA A 127 -19.42 5.79 -14.48
C ALA A 127 -18.34 4.79 -14.00
N HIS A 128 -17.18 5.28 -13.52
CA HIS A 128 -16.19 4.44 -12.86
C HIS A 128 -16.72 3.97 -11.52
N VAL A 129 -17.29 4.88 -10.72
CA VAL A 129 -17.85 4.60 -9.40
C VAL A 129 -18.98 3.57 -9.47
N GLU A 130 -19.90 3.69 -10.44
CA GLU A 130 -20.97 2.71 -10.65
C GLU A 130 -20.41 1.31 -10.92
N ARG A 131 -19.41 1.20 -11.79
CA ARG A 131 -18.76 -0.08 -12.11
C ARG A 131 -17.99 -0.66 -10.93
N MET A 132 -17.30 0.19 -10.15
CA MET A 132 -16.66 -0.22 -8.89
C MET A 132 -17.70 -0.75 -7.90
N ASN A 133 -18.82 -0.05 -7.71
CA ASN A 133 -19.90 -0.48 -6.83
C ASN A 133 -20.53 -1.80 -7.29
N ALA A 134 -20.72 -1.98 -8.59
CA ALA A 134 -21.19 -3.25 -9.16
C ALA A 134 -20.18 -4.38 -8.92
N PHE A 135 -18.88 -4.11 -9.08
CA PHE A 135 -17.83 -5.06 -8.74
C PHE A 135 -17.87 -5.44 -7.26
N VAL A 136 -17.89 -4.47 -6.35
CA VAL A 136 -17.94 -4.77 -4.91
C VAL A 136 -19.18 -5.59 -4.57
N THR A 137 -20.35 -5.20 -5.07
CA THR A 137 -21.61 -5.90 -4.78
C THR A 137 -21.55 -7.37 -5.18
N ARG A 138 -20.90 -7.70 -6.31
CA ARG A 138 -20.74 -9.10 -6.76
C ARG A 138 -19.79 -9.93 -5.91
N HIS A 139 -18.86 -9.31 -5.18
CA HIS A 139 -17.82 -10.02 -4.44
C HIS A 139 -17.97 -9.94 -2.92
N ILE A 140 -18.96 -9.22 -2.39
CA ILE A 140 -19.28 -9.25 -0.95
C ILE A 140 -19.48 -10.70 -0.48
N GLY A 141 -18.87 -11.05 0.65
CA GLY A 141 -18.91 -12.38 1.24
C GLY A 141 -17.95 -13.40 0.61
N GLN A 142 -17.25 -13.04 -0.48
CA GLN A 142 -16.22 -13.91 -1.04
C GLN A 142 -15.06 -14.08 -0.06
N LYS A 143 -14.50 -15.29 -0.01
CA LYS A 143 -13.42 -15.66 0.91
C LYS A 143 -12.12 -14.89 0.62
N TYR A 144 -11.40 -14.57 1.69
CA TYR A 144 -10.11 -13.89 1.64
C TYR A 144 -8.99 -14.78 1.13
N ASN A 145 -8.07 -14.21 0.35
CA ASN A 145 -6.93 -14.94 -0.19
C ASN A 145 -5.76 -15.02 0.79
N TYR A 146 -5.91 -15.84 1.84
CA TYR A 146 -4.85 -16.07 2.82
C TYR A 146 -3.58 -16.65 2.19
N VAL A 147 -3.73 -17.51 1.17
CA VAL A 147 -2.61 -18.12 0.44
C VAL A 147 -1.83 -17.04 -0.30
N GLY A 148 -2.52 -16.11 -0.97
CA GLY A 148 -1.90 -14.96 -1.63
C GLY A 148 -1.09 -14.09 -0.67
N VAL A 149 -1.64 -13.77 0.51
CA VAL A 149 -0.90 -13.02 1.55
C VAL A 149 0.33 -13.79 2.05
N MET A 150 0.22 -15.09 2.29
CA MET A 150 1.35 -15.89 2.76
C MET A 150 2.45 -16.03 1.70
N LEU A 151 2.09 -16.06 0.42
CA LEU A 151 3.05 -16.04 -0.70
C LEU A 151 3.70 -14.67 -0.93
N GLN A 152 3.13 -13.58 -0.41
CA GLN A 152 3.81 -12.28 -0.44
C GLN A 152 5.06 -12.25 0.45
N ALA A 153 5.16 -13.10 1.48
CA ALA A 153 6.30 -13.12 2.38
C ALA A 153 7.63 -13.54 1.71
N PRO A 154 7.72 -14.66 0.96
CA PRO A 154 8.91 -14.98 0.18
C PRO A 154 9.14 -13.99 -0.98
N PHE A 155 8.08 -13.49 -1.61
CA PHE A 155 8.20 -12.48 -2.67
C PHE A 155 8.80 -11.16 -2.15
N ALA A 156 8.42 -10.71 -0.94
CA ALA A 156 8.95 -9.49 -0.34
C ALA A 156 10.47 -9.54 -0.09
N LEU A 157 11.04 -10.73 0.12
CA LEU A 157 12.48 -10.88 0.30
C LEU A 157 13.23 -10.90 -1.04
N GLU A 158 12.70 -11.60 -2.05
CA GLU A 158 13.30 -11.68 -3.39
C GLU A 158 13.14 -10.37 -4.18
N ARG A 159 12.02 -9.67 -4.00
CA ARG A 159 11.71 -8.36 -4.57
C ARG A 159 12.76 -7.30 -4.25
N ARG A 160 13.40 -7.38 -3.08
CA ARG A 160 14.48 -6.45 -2.67
C ARG A 160 15.66 -6.44 -3.65
N ALA A 161 15.91 -7.55 -4.34
CA ALA A 161 16.93 -7.61 -5.38
C ALA A 161 16.50 -6.83 -6.64
N CYS A 162 15.20 -6.72 -6.92
CA CYS A 162 14.66 -5.94 -8.03
C CYS A 162 14.52 -4.44 -7.69
N GLU A 163 14.42 -4.09 -6.41
CA GLU A 163 14.22 -2.71 -5.91
C GLU A 163 15.52 -2.04 -5.46
N LEU A 164 16.68 -2.51 -5.96
CA LEU A 164 17.97 -1.90 -5.67
C LEU A 164 18.02 -0.43 -6.13
N PRO A 165 18.70 0.45 -5.38
CA PRO A 165 18.86 1.85 -5.76
C PRO A 165 19.55 1.96 -7.14
N LEU A 166 19.15 2.97 -7.90
CA LEU A 166 19.59 3.30 -9.26
C LEU A 166 19.14 2.33 -10.37
N VAL A 167 18.36 1.29 -10.05
CA VAL A 167 17.74 0.43 -11.08
C VAL A 167 16.62 1.20 -11.79
N PRO A 168 16.66 1.32 -13.15
CA PRO A 168 15.59 1.98 -13.91
C PRO A 168 14.23 1.28 -13.74
N THR A 169 13.14 2.04 -13.72
CA THR A 169 11.77 1.52 -13.54
C THR A 169 11.43 0.38 -14.50
N LEU A 170 11.83 0.47 -15.78
CA LEU A 170 11.58 -0.60 -16.76
C LEU A 170 12.28 -1.92 -16.40
N VAL A 171 13.52 -1.83 -15.90
CA VAL A 171 14.32 -3.01 -15.51
C VAL A 171 13.76 -3.60 -14.22
N ARG A 172 13.39 -2.75 -13.26
CA ARG A 172 12.70 -3.14 -12.03
C ARG A 172 11.39 -3.86 -12.35
N ASP A 173 10.52 -3.28 -13.18
CA ASP A 173 9.26 -3.87 -13.61
C ASP A 173 9.46 -5.25 -14.25
N PHE A 174 10.45 -5.37 -15.14
CA PHE A 174 10.79 -6.63 -15.78
C PHE A 174 11.24 -7.69 -14.76
N CYS A 175 12.12 -7.32 -13.83
CA CYS A 175 12.60 -8.19 -12.76
C CYS A 175 11.45 -8.68 -11.87
N LEU A 176 10.59 -7.78 -11.41
CA LEU A 176 9.43 -8.10 -10.57
C LEU A 176 8.48 -9.08 -11.27
N ARG A 177 8.19 -8.85 -12.55
CA ARG A 177 7.35 -9.74 -13.36
C ARG A 177 7.98 -11.12 -13.56
N GLY A 178 9.30 -11.19 -13.70
CA GLY A 178 10.04 -12.46 -13.83
C GLY A 178 9.97 -13.31 -12.55
N VAL A 179 10.30 -12.71 -11.40
CA VAL A 179 10.22 -13.38 -10.08
C VAL A 179 8.80 -13.86 -9.80
N ALA A 180 7.82 -13.00 -10.08
CA ALA A 180 6.40 -13.31 -9.95
C ALA A 180 5.95 -14.54 -10.74
N ALA A 181 6.37 -14.65 -12.01
CA ALA A 181 5.99 -15.74 -12.88
C ALA A 181 6.48 -17.09 -12.36
N VAL A 182 7.63 -17.12 -11.67
CA VAL A 182 8.20 -18.32 -11.08
C VAL A 182 7.50 -18.70 -9.78
N GLN A 183 7.20 -17.74 -8.90
CA GLN A 183 6.68 -18.03 -7.55
C GLN A 183 5.15 -18.20 -7.48
N LEU A 184 4.37 -17.45 -8.25
CA LEU A 184 2.91 -17.42 -8.07
C LEU A 184 2.14 -18.44 -8.91
N GLY A 185 2.78 -19.04 -9.91
CA GLY A 185 2.13 -19.95 -10.86
C GLY A 185 0.94 -19.32 -11.60
N LEU A 186 0.48 -19.99 -12.66
CA LEU A 186 -0.68 -19.58 -13.47
C LEU A 186 -2.04 -19.84 -12.76
N GLY A 187 -2.03 -19.99 -11.44
CA GLY A 187 -3.23 -20.24 -10.64
C GLY A 187 -4.07 -18.98 -10.52
N ARG A 188 -5.18 -18.91 -11.27
CA ARG A 188 -6.24 -17.93 -11.04
C ARG A 188 -6.94 -18.32 -9.74
N ASN A 189 -6.62 -17.64 -8.65
CA ASN A 189 -7.41 -17.73 -7.43
C ASN A 189 -8.40 -16.57 -7.46
N ASP A 190 -9.69 -16.88 -7.37
CA ASP A 190 -10.79 -15.92 -7.39
C ASP A 190 -10.82 -15.08 -6.09
N GLN A 191 -10.06 -15.49 -5.07
CA GLN A 191 -9.94 -14.79 -3.80
C GLN A 191 -9.01 -13.58 -3.90
N PHE A 192 -9.33 -12.52 -3.15
CA PHE A 192 -8.54 -11.29 -3.09
C PHE A 192 -7.96 -11.06 -1.69
N PHE A 193 -6.75 -10.48 -1.64
CA PHE A 193 -6.27 -9.76 -0.47
C PHE A 193 -6.49 -8.25 -0.63
N CYS A 194 -6.28 -7.46 0.42
CA CYS A 194 -6.71 -6.05 0.48
C CYS A 194 -6.26 -5.20 -0.72
N SER A 195 -4.96 -5.10 -1.03
CA SER A 195 -4.47 -4.32 -2.17
C SER A 195 -4.81 -4.94 -3.53
N GLN A 196 -4.89 -6.27 -3.63
CA GLN A 196 -5.39 -6.96 -4.84
C GLN A 196 -6.83 -6.56 -5.15
N PHE A 197 -7.70 -6.52 -4.13
CA PHE A 197 -9.09 -6.14 -4.25
C PHE A 197 -9.24 -4.71 -4.78
N ILE A 198 -8.43 -3.76 -4.30
CA ILE A 198 -8.44 -2.37 -4.80
C ILE A 198 -8.08 -2.32 -6.29
N LEU A 199 -6.99 -2.98 -6.68
CA LEU A 199 -6.55 -2.99 -8.08
C LEU A 199 -7.59 -3.61 -9.02
N GLU A 200 -8.25 -4.69 -8.58
CA GLU A 200 -9.28 -5.35 -9.37
C GLU A 200 -10.58 -4.54 -9.43
N ALA A 201 -10.94 -3.84 -8.35
CA ALA A 201 -12.05 -2.89 -8.38
C ALA A 201 -11.81 -1.78 -9.43
N TYR A 202 -10.63 -1.17 -9.43
CA TYR A 202 -10.23 -0.16 -10.42
C TYR A 202 -10.16 -0.70 -11.85
N ARG A 203 -9.59 -1.90 -12.04
CA ARG A 203 -9.55 -2.56 -13.35
C ARG A 203 -10.94 -2.87 -13.87
N SER A 204 -11.83 -3.40 -13.03
CA SER A 204 -13.23 -3.70 -13.41
C SER A 204 -14.01 -2.44 -13.77
N ALA A 205 -13.62 -1.30 -13.20
CA ALA A 205 -14.14 0.01 -13.54
C ALA A 205 -13.54 0.61 -14.81
N GLY A 206 -12.65 -0.09 -15.52
CA GLY A 206 -11.99 0.42 -16.71
C GLY A 206 -10.98 1.55 -16.44
N LEU A 207 -10.50 1.66 -15.20
CA LEU A 207 -9.53 2.66 -14.77
C LEU A 207 -8.38 1.97 -14.01
N PRO A 208 -7.60 1.08 -14.65
CA PRO A 208 -6.54 0.36 -13.94
C PRO A 208 -5.48 1.32 -13.39
N LEU A 209 -4.98 1.06 -12.18
CA LEU A 209 -3.87 1.84 -11.58
C LEU A 209 -2.51 1.47 -12.19
N THR A 210 -2.35 0.21 -12.59
CA THR A 210 -1.12 -0.36 -13.17
C THR A 210 -1.44 -1.59 -14.03
N ASP A 211 -0.54 -1.92 -14.95
CA ASP A 211 -0.55 -3.18 -15.72
C ASP A 211 0.15 -4.34 -14.98
N ALA A 212 0.74 -4.07 -13.82
CA ALA A 212 1.33 -5.11 -12.98
C ALA A 212 0.26 -6.11 -12.50
N ASP A 213 0.69 -7.36 -12.28
CA ASP A 213 -0.18 -8.38 -11.69
C ASP A 213 -0.56 -7.96 -10.26
N PRO A 214 -1.86 -7.82 -9.93
CA PRO A 214 -2.30 -7.37 -8.61
C PRO A 214 -1.85 -8.25 -7.46
N ARG A 215 -1.52 -9.53 -7.74
CA ARG A 215 -1.01 -10.48 -6.75
C ARG A 215 0.37 -10.06 -6.20
N LEU A 216 1.07 -9.16 -6.89
CA LEU A 216 2.41 -8.67 -6.51
C LEU A 216 2.40 -7.35 -5.75
N ILE A 217 1.26 -6.68 -5.71
CA ILE A 217 1.15 -5.33 -5.19
C ILE A 217 0.65 -5.40 -3.76
N ASN A 218 1.48 -4.98 -2.81
CA ASN A 218 1.09 -4.88 -1.40
C ASN A 218 0.48 -3.49 -1.10
N PRO A 219 -0.10 -3.26 0.10
CA PRO A 219 -0.65 -1.95 0.45
C PRO A 219 0.37 -0.80 0.40
N GLY A 220 1.64 -1.08 0.73
CA GLY A 220 2.72 -0.10 0.65
C GLY A 220 3.02 0.35 -0.78
N ASP A 221 2.93 -0.56 -1.75
CA ASP A 221 3.05 -0.20 -3.16
C ASP A 221 1.98 0.80 -3.60
N LEU A 222 0.74 0.69 -3.09
CA LEU A 222 -0.34 1.64 -3.36
C LEU A 222 0.00 3.04 -2.81
N LEU A 223 0.60 3.11 -1.62
CA LEU A 223 1.08 4.36 -1.03
C LEU A 223 2.13 5.03 -1.93
N HIS A 224 3.03 4.25 -2.53
CA HIS A 224 4.06 4.75 -3.43
C HIS A 224 3.55 5.13 -4.83
N MET A 225 2.26 4.94 -5.13
CA MET A 225 1.63 5.45 -6.36
C MET A 225 1.22 6.93 -6.26
N ARG A 226 1.45 7.59 -5.11
CA ARG A 226 1.07 9.00 -4.91
C ARG A 226 1.95 9.99 -5.67
N GLU A 227 1.44 11.20 -5.82
CA GLU A 227 2.19 12.33 -6.35
C GLU A 227 3.46 12.62 -5.54
N GLY A 228 4.55 12.94 -6.22
CA GLY A 228 5.84 13.23 -5.59
C GLY A 228 6.61 12.04 -5.03
N ASP A 229 6.10 10.80 -5.15
CA ASP A 229 6.79 9.58 -4.73
C ASP A 229 7.31 8.74 -5.91
N VAL A 230 7.98 7.62 -5.62
CA VAL A 230 8.55 6.68 -6.58
C VAL A 230 7.80 5.34 -6.50
N PRO A 231 6.95 5.00 -7.49
CA PRO A 231 6.23 3.75 -7.46
C PRO A 231 7.17 2.57 -7.74
N SER A 232 6.94 1.45 -7.06
CA SER A 232 7.71 0.22 -7.30
C SER A 232 7.45 -0.39 -8.66
N VAL A 233 6.26 -0.18 -9.24
CA VAL A 233 5.87 -0.63 -10.58
C VAL A 233 5.44 0.56 -11.45
N LYS A 234 5.42 0.40 -12.79
CA LYS A 234 4.81 1.41 -13.67
C LYS A 234 3.33 1.63 -13.32
N ILE A 235 2.96 2.87 -13.06
CA ILE A 235 1.57 3.31 -12.83
C ILE A 235 1.04 4.12 -14.02
N HIS A 236 -0.27 4.14 -14.21
CA HIS A 236 -0.93 4.92 -15.26
C HIS A 236 -1.10 6.40 -14.87
N GLN A 237 -1.33 6.67 -13.58
CA GLN A 237 -1.59 8.00 -13.05
C GLN A 237 -1.24 8.05 -11.56
N ALA A 238 -0.62 9.14 -11.13
CA ALA A 238 -0.32 9.35 -9.72
C ALA A 238 -1.59 9.65 -8.90
N LEU A 239 -1.65 9.11 -7.68
CA LEU A 239 -2.73 9.36 -6.73
C LEU A 239 -2.50 10.70 -6.01
N GLN A 240 -3.57 11.47 -5.85
CA GLN A 240 -3.57 12.76 -5.16
C GLN A 240 -3.85 12.56 -3.68
N TYR A 241 -3.11 13.26 -2.82
CA TYR A 241 -3.35 13.22 -1.38
C TYR A 241 -4.65 13.97 -1.02
N VAL A 242 -5.58 13.30 -0.33
CA VAL A 242 -6.83 13.93 0.14
C VAL A 242 -6.68 14.42 1.57
N GLY A 243 -6.14 13.60 2.46
CA GLY A 243 -6.07 13.92 3.89
C GLY A 243 -5.99 12.70 4.79
N HIS A 244 -5.71 12.94 6.06
CA HIS A 244 -5.85 11.94 7.13
C HIS A 244 -7.23 12.03 7.74
N LEU A 245 -7.94 10.90 7.81
CA LEU A 245 -9.15 10.77 8.65
C LEU A 245 -8.76 10.50 10.11
N LYS A 246 -7.58 9.91 10.33
CA LYS A 246 -6.96 9.71 11.65
C LYS A 246 -5.45 9.80 11.52
N ALA A 247 -4.86 10.71 12.28
CA ALA A 247 -3.41 10.91 12.30
C ALA A 247 -2.70 9.79 13.08
N PRO A 248 -1.44 9.45 12.70
CA PRO A 248 -0.65 8.51 13.48
C PRO A 248 -0.41 9.05 14.89
N PRO A 249 -0.36 8.18 15.92
CA PRO A 249 -0.05 8.59 17.28
C PRO A 249 1.34 9.20 17.34
N THR A 250 1.44 10.32 18.06
CA THR A 250 2.71 10.99 18.31
C THR A 250 3.64 10.10 19.13
N ALA A 251 4.95 10.35 19.06
CA ALA A 251 5.93 9.65 19.89
C ALA A 251 5.59 9.73 21.40
N ALA A 252 5.05 10.86 21.86
CA ALA A 252 4.59 11.03 23.24
C ALA A 252 3.42 10.10 23.61
N GLN A 253 2.46 9.90 22.69
CA GLN A 253 1.32 9.00 22.88
C GLN A 253 1.75 7.52 22.87
N LEU A 254 2.71 7.16 22.02
CA LEU A 254 3.29 5.81 22.00
C LEU A 254 4.04 5.50 23.30
N ILE A 255 4.81 6.45 23.83
CA ILE A 255 5.52 6.31 25.11
C ILE A 255 4.54 6.19 26.28
N ALA A 256 3.48 7.00 26.31
CA ALA A 256 2.45 6.94 27.35
C ALA A 256 1.70 5.59 27.36
N ALA A 257 1.36 5.05 26.19
CA ALA A 257 0.73 3.74 26.07
C ALA A 257 1.65 2.59 26.51
N GLY A 258 2.95 2.68 26.22
CA GLY A 258 3.96 1.71 26.65
C GLY A 258 4.14 1.65 28.18
N HIS A 259 4.03 2.78 28.88
CA HIS A 259 4.09 2.82 30.34
C HIS A 259 2.81 2.30 31.04
N ILE A 260 1.65 2.39 30.39
CA ILE A 260 0.41 1.79 30.91
C ILE A 260 0.46 0.26 30.79
N GLY A 261 0.99 -0.28 29.68
CA GLY A 261 1.18 -1.72 29.49
C GLY A 261 2.13 -2.38 30.50
N GLN A 262 3.15 -1.67 30.98
CA GLN A 262 4.06 -2.15 32.03
C GLN A 262 3.47 -2.09 33.45
N ARG A 263 2.42 -1.30 33.69
CA ARG A 263 1.75 -1.21 35.02
C ARG A 263 0.60 -2.19 35.19
N MET A 264 0.14 -2.85 34.12
CA MET A 264 -0.93 -3.86 34.15
C MET A 264 -0.44 -5.31 34.02
N GLY A 265 0.88 -5.53 33.99
CA GLY A 265 1.49 -6.87 34.04
C GLY A 265 2.05 -7.19 35.42
N LEU A 266 1.21 -7.76 36.29
CA LEU A 266 1.61 -8.70 37.34
C LEU A 266 1.27 -10.10 36.84
#